data_AF-A0A420ARS2-F1
#
_entry.id   AF-A0A420ARS2-F1
#
_cell.length_a   1.000
_cell.length_b   1.000
_cell.length_c   1.000
_cell.angle_alpha   90.00
_cell.angle_beta   90.00
_cell.angle_gamma   90.00
#
_symmetry.space_group_name_H-M   'P 1'
#
loop_
_entity.id
_entity.type
_entity.pdbx_description
1 polymer ?
#
loop_
_entity_poly.entity_id
_entity_poly.type
_entity_poly.pdbx_seq_one_letter_code
_entity_poly.pdbx_strand_id
1 'polypeptide(L)'
;MIQLFKKRPKGNAQIKDKIAHVVAACLVRVQQSWAGWMNRQSDRCNPKLRGAILIIFLMAMAAIGITMIMGGFKSSYKIIAGTGAISMPTVKQAEQKHVKANKADETLQRIEKFRLYLDSLSKTEEGKIKLESINLLRPGLRDSIKMVERIYKQQQ
;
A
#
# COMPACT_ATOMS: atom_id res chain seq x y z
N MET A 1 8.11 44.60 -14.19
CA MET A 1 7.90 43.16 -14.45
C MET A 1 8.97 42.39 -13.68
N ILE A 2 8.63 41.84 -12.52
CA ILE A 2 9.59 41.25 -11.57
C ILE A 2 9.80 39.78 -11.90
N GLN A 3 11.04 39.38 -12.18
CA GLN A 3 11.39 37.98 -12.40
C GLN A 3 11.40 37.23 -11.05
N LEU A 4 10.48 36.27 -10.89
CA LEU A 4 10.37 35.39 -9.73
C LEU A 4 10.59 33.93 -10.15
N PHE A 5 11.84 33.56 -10.46
CA PHE A 5 12.26 32.15 -10.52
C PHE A 5 13.36 31.90 -9.49
N LYS A 6 12.94 31.49 -8.29
CA LYS A 6 13.81 30.98 -7.23
C LYS A 6 14.35 29.60 -7.64
N LYS A 7 15.62 29.52 -8.05
CA LYS A 7 16.32 28.26 -8.32
C LYS A 7 16.36 27.39 -7.07
N ARG A 8 15.85 26.15 -7.15
CA ARG A 8 15.94 25.15 -6.07
C ARG A 8 17.39 24.63 -5.94
N PRO A 9 17.88 24.33 -4.72
CA PRO A 9 19.25 23.87 -4.52
C PRO A 9 19.47 22.48 -5.12
N LYS A 10 20.30 22.39 -6.16
CA LYS A 10 20.67 21.16 -6.89
C LYS A 10 21.59 20.20 -6.11
N GLY A 11 22.05 20.57 -4.91
CA GLY A 11 23.07 19.82 -4.16
C GLY A 11 22.59 18.45 -3.64
N ASN A 12 21.37 18.35 -3.11
CA ASN A 12 20.91 17.11 -2.47
C ASN A 12 20.50 16.00 -3.45
N ALA A 13 20.15 16.34 -4.70
CA ALA A 13 19.81 15.35 -5.72
C ALA A 13 21.08 14.65 -6.25
N GLN A 14 22.12 15.42 -6.56
CA GLN A 14 23.39 14.85 -7.08
C GLN A 14 24.09 13.94 -6.07
N ILE A 15 24.00 14.23 -4.77
CA ILE A 15 24.60 13.39 -3.73
C ILE A 15 23.84 12.05 -3.63
N LYS A 16 22.51 12.06 -3.72
CA LYS A 16 21.68 10.85 -3.71
C LYS A 16 21.92 9.97 -4.92
N ASP A 17 22.06 10.56 -6.11
CA ASP A 17 22.32 9.82 -7.35
C ASP A 17 23.70 9.15 -7.34
N LYS A 18 24.72 9.83 -6.79
CA LYS A 18 26.07 9.26 -6.60
C LYS A 18 26.05 8.08 -5.65
N ILE A 19 25.33 8.19 -4.52
CA ILE A 19 25.22 7.09 -3.55
C ILE A 19 24.48 5.90 -4.17
N ALA A 20 23.39 6.14 -4.91
CA ALA A 20 22.63 5.09 -5.58
C ALA A 20 23.48 4.33 -6.61
N HIS A 21 24.30 5.02 -7.40
CA HIS A 21 25.22 4.39 -8.35
C HIS A 21 26.29 3.53 -7.66
N VAL A 22 26.82 3.97 -6.52
CA VAL A 22 27.82 3.20 -5.75
C VAL A 22 27.20 1.95 -5.15
N VAL A 23 25.99 2.05 -4.59
CA VAL A 23 25.26 0.89 -4.05
C VAL A 23 24.92 -0.10 -5.16
N ALA A 24 24.42 0.38 -6.31
CA ALA A 24 24.14 -0.48 -7.46
C ALA A 24 25.41 -1.19 -7.97
N ALA A 25 26.53 -0.47 -8.10
CA ALA A 25 27.79 -1.06 -8.51
C ALA A 25 28.31 -2.10 -7.51
N CYS A 26 28.12 -1.86 -6.21
CA CYS A 26 28.47 -2.81 -5.16
C CYS A 26 27.63 -4.09 -5.26
N LEU A 27 26.30 -3.94 -5.41
CA LEU A 27 25.39 -5.07 -5.59
C LEU A 27 25.75 -5.90 -6.83
N VAL A 28 26.05 -5.27 -7.95
CA VAL A 28 26.46 -5.96 -9.17
C VAL A 28 27.76 -6.74 -8.96
N ARG A 29 28.75 -6.17 -8.26
CA ARG A 29 30.00 -6.89 -7.94
C ARG A 29 29.76 -8.09 -7.04
N VAL A 30 28.91 -7.93 -6.01
CA VAL A 30 28.54 -9.04 -5.12
C VAL A 30 27.82 -10.12 -5.90
N GLN A 31 26.88 -9.77 -6.78
CA GLN A 31 26.19 -10.71 -7.66
C GLN A 31 27.16 -11.44 -8.59
N GLN A 32 28.12 -10.74 -9.20
CA GLN A 32 29.12 -11.35 -10.07
C GLN A 32 30.08 -12.27 -9.32
N SER A 33 30.55 -11.86 -8.14
CA SER A 33 31.39 -12.70 -7.28
C SER A 33 30.64 -13.93 -6.77
N TRP A 34 29.36 -13.78 -6.42
CA TRP A 34 28.51 -14.88 -6.00
C TRP A 34 28.20 -15.84 -7.16
N ALA A 35 27.92 -15.31 -8.35
CA ALA A 35 27.75 -16.13 -9.55
C ALA A 35 29.03 -16.90 -9.89
N GLY A 36 30.20 -16.27 -9.80
CA GLY A 36 31.48 -16.93 -9.99
C GLY A 36 31.78 -18.01 -8.94
N TRP A 37 31.45 -17.74 -7.67
CA TRP A 37 31.56 -18.73 -6.59
C TRP A 37 30.60 -19.91 -6.81
N MET A 38 29.36 -19.63 -7.19
CA MET A 38 28.34 -20.63 -7.46
C MET A 38 28.74 -21.49 -8.67
N ASN A 39 29.30 -20.90 -9.73
CA ASN A 39 29.78 -21.64 -10.88
C ASN A 39 30.93 -22.59 -10.51
N ARG A 40 31.91 -22.13 -9.71
CA ARG A 40 33.00 -22.97 -9.20
C ARG A 40 32.49 -24.11 -8.32
N GLN A 41 31.47 -23.86 -7.52
CA GLN A 41 30.85 -24.87 -6.66
C GLN A 41 30.02 -25.86 -7.49
N SER A 42 29.32 -25.40 -8.52
CA SER A 42 28.57 -26.23 -9.46
C SER A 42 29.51 -27.13 -10.27
N ASP A 43 30.66 -26.63 -10.75
CA ASP A 43 31.64 -27.41 -11.52
C ASP A 43 32.28 -28.55 -10.72
N ARG A 44 32.40 -28.38 -9.40
CA ARG A 44 32.88 -29.45 -8.49
C ARG A 44 31.80 -30.47 -8.14
N CYS A 45 30.54 -30.23 -8.48
CA CYS A 45 29.46 -31.17 -8.22
C CYS A 45 29.36 -32.22 -9.33
N ASN A 46 29.54 -33.49 -8.93
CA ASN A 46 29.34 -34.67 -9.76
C ASN A 46 27.96 -34.64 -10.46
N PRO A 47 27.83 -34.92 -11.77
CA PRO A 47 26.57 -34.86 -12.51
C PRO A 47 25.41 -35.66 -11.88
N LYS A 48 25.72 -36.77 -11.20
CA LYS A 48 24.72 -37.58 -10.45
C LYS A 48 24.16 -36.84 -9.23
N LEU A 49 25.01 -36.04 -8.57
CA LEU A 49 24.62 -35.23 -7.42
C LEU A 49 23.79 -34.01 -7.85
N ARG A 50 24.07 -33.43 -9.03
CA ARG A 50 23.25 -32.34 -9.60
C ARG A 50 21.80 -32.77 -9.81
N GLY A 51 21.57 -33.98 -10.36
CA GLY A 51 20.24 -34.55 -10.51
C GLY A 51 19.53 -34.79 -9.18
N ALA A 52 20.24 -35.37 -8.21
CA ALA A 52 19.68 -35.62 -6.87
C ALA A 52 19.26 -34.34 -6.14
N ILE A 53 20.11 -33.29 -6.17
CA ILE A 53 19.79 -31.98 -5.58
C ILE A 53 18.53 -31.38 -6.24
N LEU A 54 18.40 -31.51 -7.56
CA LEU A 54 17.28 -30.95 -8.30
C LEU A 54 15.96 -31.67 -7.95
N ILE A 55 16.00 -33.00 -7.82
CA ILE A 55 14.85 -33.80 -7.37
C ILE A 55 14.46 -33.42 -5.94
N ILE A 56 15.43 -33.32 -5.02
CA ILE A 56 15.18 -32.92 -3.63
C ILE A 56 14.58 -31.51 -3.57
N PHE A 57 15.09 -30.59 -4.39
CA PHE A 57 14.58 -29.22 -4.48
C PHE A 57 13.13 -29.18 -4.99
N LEU A 58 12.82 -29.94 -6.05
CA LEU A 58 11.46 -30.07 -6.56
C LEU A 58 10.51 -30.67 -5.52
N MET A 59 10.94 -31.73 -4.81
CA MET A 59 10.14 -32.33 -3.74
C MET A 59 9.91 -31.35 -2.58
N ALA A 60 10.92 -30.58 -2.18
CA ALA A 60 10.78 -29.57 -1.15
C ALA A 60 9.80 -28.46 -1.57
N MET A 61 9.93 -27.94 -2.79
CA MET A 61 9.01 -26.93 -3.33
C MET A 61 7.58 -27.45 -3.45
N ALA A 62 7.41 -28.70 -3.90
CA ALA A 62 6.11 -29.35 -3.98
C ALA A 62 5.49 -29.53 -2.58
N ALA A 63 6.27 -29.98 -1.60
CA ALA A 63 5.82 -30.12 -0.22
C ALA A 63 5.39 -28.78 0.39
N ILE A 64 6.20 -27.73 0.19
CA ILE A 64 5.85 -26.36 0.64
C ILE A 64 4.55 -25.90 -0.03
N GLY A 65 4.43 -26.07 -1.35
CA GLY A 65 3.21 -25.73 -2.09
C GLY A 65 1.97 -26.45 -1.55
N ILE A 66 2.07 -27.76 -1.30
CA ILE A 66 0.97 -28.55 -0.72
C ILE A 66 0.62 -28.05 0.68
N THR A 67 1.61 -27.78 1.55
CA THR A 67 1.35 -27.23 2.89
C THR A 67 0.69 -25.85 2.84
N MET A 68 1.05 -25.02 1.86
CA MET A 68 0.51 -23.68 1.69
C MET A 68 -0.93 -23.73 1.17
N ILE A 69 -1.21 -24.62 0.21
CA ILE A 69 -2.57 -24.88 -0.29
C ILE A 69 -3.44 -25.44 0.84
N MET A 70 -2.95 -26.44 1.57
CA MET A 70 -3.71 -27.06 2.65
C MET A 70 -3.92 -26.12 3.84
N GLY A 71 -2.95 -25.24 4.13
CA GLY A 71 -3.10 -24.14 5.07
C GLY A 71 -4.10 -23.07 4.61
N GLY A 72 -4.15 -22.79 3.31
CA GLY A 72 -5.13 -21.89 2.68
C GLY A 72 -6.56 -22.44 2.71
N PHE A 73 -6.74 -23.74 2.55
CA PHE A 73 -8.07 -24.39 2.64
C PHE A 73 -8.52 -24.62 4.08
N LYS A 74 -7.61 -24.81 5.05
CA LYS A 74 -7.94 -24.97 6.47
C LYS A 74 -8.06 -23.65 7.24
N SER A 75 -7.56 -22.54 6.70
CA SER A 75 -7.71 -21.22 7.32
C SER A 75 -8.96 -20.53 6.77
N SER A 76 -10.02 -20.49 7.59
CA SER A 76 -10.89 -19.32 7.58
C SER A 76 -10.01 -18.09 7.78
N TYR A 77 -9.77 -17.34 6.70
CA TYR A 77 -9.33 -15.95 6.65
C TYR A 77 -8.40 -15.50 7.80
N LYS A 78 -7.23 -16.11 7.96
CA LYS A 78 -6.10 -15.40 8.58
C LYS A 78 -5.18 -14.91 7.47
N ILE A 79 -5.46 -13.67 7.07
CA ILE A 79 -4.56 -12.84 6.27
C ILE A 79 -3.15 -13.02 6.83
N ILE A 80 -2.28 -13.62 6.02
CA ILE A 80 -0.87 -13.78 6.32
C ILE A 80 -0.26 -12.38 6.32
N ALA A 81 -0.29 -11.74 7.48
CA ALA A 81 0.48 -10.53 7.76
C ALA A 81 1.95 -10.92 7.82
N GLY A 82 2.61 -11.02 6.67
CA GLY A 82 3.99 -11.54 6.65
C GLY A 82 4.81 -11.35 5.38
N THR A 83 4.25 -10.85 4.27
CA THR A 83 5.04 -10.55 3.07
C THR A 83 5.02 -9.06 2.78
N GLY A 84 6.11 -8.38 3.18
CA GLY A 84 6.46 -7.04 2.75
C GLY A 84 5.48 -5.96 3.18
N ALA A 85 5.64 -5.45 4.41
CA ALA A 85 5.02 -4.18 4.80
C ALA A 85 5.51 -3.08 3.85
N ILE A 86 4.69 -2.76 2.85
CA ILE A 86 4.78 -1.49 2.14
C ILE A 86 4.54 -0.43 3.22
N SER A 87 5.61 0.29 3.58
CA SER A 87 5.55 1.39 4.53
C SER A 87 4.74 2.52 3.90
N MET A 88 3.41 2.44 4.04
CA MET A 88 2.55 3.60 3.87
C MET A 88 2.81 4.53 5.06
N PRO A 89 3.01 5.84 4.84
CA PRO A 89 3.18 6.78 5.93
C PRO A 89 1.94 6.72 6.81
N THR A 90 2.16 6.25 8.05
CA THR A 90 1.16 6.18 9.11
C THR A 90 0.65 7.58 9.41
N VAL A 91 -0.48 7.95 8.82
CA VAL A 91 -1.44 8.78 9.56
C VAL A 91 -1.83 7.92 10.74
N LYS A 92 -1.57 8.37 11.97
CA LYS A 92 -1.88 7.68 13.21
C LYS A 92 -3.39 7.38 13.26
N GLN A 93 -3.79 6.26 12.68
CA GLN A 93 -5.12 5.72 12.82
C GLN A 93 -5.12 5.07 14.19
N ALA A 94 -5.69 5.80 15.15
CA ALA A 94 -5.91 5.29 16.49
C ALA A 94 -6.52 3.90 16.39
N GLU A 95 -5.91 2.98 17.14
CA GLU A 95 -6.32 1.61 17.39
C GLU A 95 -7.81 1.39 17.05
N GLN A 96 -8.06 0.61 15.99
CA GLN A 96 -9.36 0.00 15.77
C GLN A 96 -9.58 -1.08 16.83
N LYS A 97 -9.74 -0.63 18.08
CA LYS A 97 -10.52 -1.33 19.09
C LYS A 97 -11.88 -1.52 18.47
N HIS A 98 -12.32 -2.77 18.31
CA HIS A 98 -13.67 -3.14 17.86
C HIS A 98 -14.68 -2.09 18.30
N VAL A 99 -15.00 -1.18 17.40
CA VAL A 99 -15.93 -0.10 17.68
C VAL A 99 -17.28 -0.79 17.60
N LYS A 100 -17.82 -1.08 18.80
CA LYS A 100 -19.19 -1.54 19.03
C LYS A 100 -20.11 -1.00 17.94
N ALA A 101 -20.88 -1.88 17.29
CA ALA A 101 -21.82 -1.58 16.21
C ALA A 101 -22.58 -0.25 16.41
N ASN A 102 -22.95 0.08 17.65
CA ASN A 102 -23.58 1.35 18.02
C ASN A 102 -22.86 2.65 17.60
N LYS A 103 -21.53 2.69 17.47
CA LYS A 103 -20.82 3.93 17.08
C LYS A 103 -20.71 4.11 15.57
N ALA A 104 -20.78 3.00 14.81
CA ALA A 104 -20.84 3.04 13.35
C ALA A 104 -22.18 3.66 12.91
N ASP A 105 -23.27 3.30 13.59
CA ASP A 105 -24.60 3.86 13.34
C ASP A 105 -24.67 5.36 13.65
N GLU A 106 -24.07 5.83 14.75
CA GLU A 106 -24.03 7.26 15.08
C GLU A 106 -23.25 8.07 14.03
N THR A 107 -22.17 7.49 13.50
CA THR A 107 -21.34 8.14 12.47
C THR A 107 -22.09 8.22 11.14
N LEU A 108 -22.80 7.16 10.76
CA LEU A 108 -23.66 7.15 9.58
C LEU A 108 -24.80 8.17 9.69
N GLN A 109 -25.46 8.25 10.85
CA GLN A 109 -26.51 9.24 11.08
C GLN A 109 -26.01 10.69 10.98
N ARG A 110 -24.77 10.97 11.43
CA ARG A 110 -24.16 12.30 11.27
C ARG A 110 -23.88 12.63 9.80
N ILE A 111 -23.41 11.66 9.03
CA ILE A 111 -23.16 11.83 7.58
C ILE A 111 -24.48 12.06 6.83
N GLU A 112 -25.53 11.33 7.18
CA GLU A 112 -26.86 11.47 6.59
C GLU A 112 -27.50 12.83 6.92
N LYS A 113 -27.44 13.26 8.18
CA LYS A 113 -27.89 14.61 8.59
C LYS A 113 -27.12 15.71 7.86
N PHE A 114 -25.82 15.54 7.65
CA PHE A 114 -25.02 16.52 6.90
C PHE A 114 -25.41 16.56 5.41
N ARG A 115 -25.72 15.40 4.81
CA ARG A 115 -26.25 15.32 3.44
C ARG A 115 -27.60 16.03 3.32
N LEU A 116 -28.52 15.81 4.27
CA LEU A 116 -29.82 16.50 4.32
C LEU A 116 -29.68 18.01 4.53
N TYR A 117 -28.70 18.44 5.30
CA TYR A 117 -28.39 19.86 5.49
C TYR A 117 -27.90 20.51 4.18
N LEU A 118 -26.99 19.86 3.46
CA LEU A 118 -26.52 20.33 2.14
C LEU A 118 -27.66 20.36 1.11
N ASP A 119 -28.61 19.44 1.20
CA ASP A 119 -29.79 19.42 0.34
C ASP A 119 -30.86 20.43 0.76
N SER A 120 -30.88 20.85 2.03
CA SER A 120 -31.75 21.93 2.50
C SER A 120 -31.20 23.30 2.10
N LEU A 121 -29.87 23.45 2.10
CA LEU A 121 -29.19 24.64 1.59
C LEU A 121 -29.44 24.88 0.10
N SER A 122 -29.67 23.84 -0.71
CA SER A 122 -29.93 24.00 -2.15
C SER A 122 -31.32 24.58 -2.46
N LYS A 123 -32.25 24.56 -1.49
CA LYS A 123 -33.67 24.95 -1.66
C LYS A 123 -33.95 26.44 -1.44
N THR A 124 -33.02 27.18 -0.85
CA THR A 124 -33.18 28.62 -0.56
C THR A 124 -32.13 29.43 -1.32
N GLU A 125 -32.50 30.61 -1.82
CA GLU A 125 -31.59 31.51 -2.56
C GLU A 125 -30.34 31.85 -1.73
N GLU A 126 -30.50 32.15 -0.44
CA GLU A 126 -29.39 32.41 0.49
C GLU A 126 -28.54 31.15 0.78
N GLY A 127 -29.19 29.98 0.78
CA GLY A 127 -28.53 28.70 1.00
C GLY A 127 -27.64 28.29 -0.17
N LYS A 128 -28.02 28.64 -1.41
CA LYS A 128 -27.21 28.40 -2.61
C LYS A 128 -25.88 29.16 -2.55
N ILE A 129 -25.88 30.41 -2.08
CA ILE A 129 -24.67 31.23 -1.93
C ILE A 129 -23.70 30.60 -0.90
N LYS A 130 -24.24 30.12 0.23
CA LYS A 130 -23.46 29.39 1.24
C LYS A 130 -22.92 28.07 0.68
N LEU A 131 -23.73 27.37 -0.10
CA LEU A 131 -23.34 26.10 -0.71
C LEU A 131 -22.24 26.27 -1.76
N GLU A 132 -22.29 27.34 -2.55
CA GLU A 132 -21.25 27.71 -3.50
C GLU A 132 -19.93 28.02 -2.77
N SER A 133 -19.99 28.77 -1.67
CA SER A 133 -18.83 29.04 -0.81
C SER A 133 -18.21 27.75 -0.27
N ILE A 134 -19.02 26.81 0.20
CA ILE A 134 -18.56 25.50 0.71
C ILE A 134 -17.89 24.68 -0.40
N ASN A 135 -18.46 24.67 -1.61
CA ASN A 135 -17.90 23.95 -2.75
C ASN A 135 -16.57 24.57 -3.22
N LEU A 136 -16.40 25.88 -3.11
CA LEU A 136 -15.18 26.59 -3.47
C LEU A 136 -14.04 26.31 -2.48
N LEU A 137 -14.37 26.20 -1.19
CA LEU A 137 -13.43 25.81 -0.13
C LEU A 137 -13.03 24.33 -0.18
N ARG A 138 -13.94 23.44 -0.61
CA ARG A 138 -13.70 22.00 -0.71
C ARG A 138 -14.29 21.42 -1.99
N PRO A 139 -13.58 21.53 -3.13
CA PRO A 139 -14.01 20.88 -4.35
C PRO A 139 -14.07 19.36 -4.13
N GLY A 140 -15.20 18.74 -4.50
CA GLY A 140 -15.40 17.29 -4.36
C GLY A 140 -16.01 16.80 -3.04
N LEU A 141 -16.37 17.68 -2.10
CA LEU A 141 -16.98 17.30 -0.81
C LEU A 141 -18.20 16.38 -0.99
N ARG A 142 -19.08 16.70 -1.95
CA ARG A 142 -20.28 15.92 -2.27
C ARG A 142 -19.95 14.49 -2.73
N ASP A 143 -18.85 14.32 -3.45
CA ASP A 143 -18.41 13.03 -3.96
C ASP A 143 -17.73 12.20 -2.86
N SER A 144 -16.90 12.85 -2.03
CA SER A 144 -16.30 12.22 -0.86
C SER A 144 -17.35 11.69 0.13
N ILE A 145 -18.44 12.43 0.35
CA ILE A 145 -19.55 11.98 1.21
C ILE A 145 -20.21 10.72 0.65
N LYS A 146 -20.48 10.68 -0.66
CA LYS A 146 -21.06 9.49 -1.33
C LYS A 146 -20.12 8.29 -1.27
N MET A 147 -18.81 8.52 -1.41
CA MET A 147 -17.81 7.46 -1.31
C MET A 147 -17.76 6.87 0.10
N VAL A 148 -17.76 7.70 1.14
CA VAL A 148 -17.79 7.24 2.53
C VAL A 148 -19.07 6.47 2.84
N GLU A 149 -20.23 6.96 2.38
CA GLU A 149 -21.51 6.26 2.56
C GLU A 149 -21.50 4.87 1.90
N ARG A 150 -20.92 4.74 0.71
CA ARG A 150 -20.78 3.45 0.00
C ARG A 150 -19.86 2.48 0.74
N ILE A 151 -18.71 2.96 1.22
CA ILE A 151 -17.74 2.13 1.95
C ILE A 151 -18.36 1.59 3.24
N TYR A 152 -19.06 2.44 4.00
CA TYR A 152 -19.72 1.99 5.23
C TYR A 152 -20.85 0.99 4.96
N LYS A 153 -21.66 1.19 3.90
CA LYS A 153 -22.70 0.23 3.49
C LYS A 153 -22.16 -1.13 3.02
N GLN A 154 -20.94 -1.19 2.52
CA GLN A 154 -20.29 -2.44 2.10
C GLN A 154 -19.60 -3.18 3.27
N GLN A 155 -19.34 -2.50 4.38
CA GLN A 155 -18.72 -3.07 5.58
C GLN A 155 -19.73 -3.61 6.59
N GLN A 156 -21.03 -3.40 6.33
CA GLN A 156 -22.15 -3.91 7.12
C GLN A 156 -22.74 -5.14 6.42
#